data_AF-A0A3S0JSK2-F1
#
_entry.id   AF-A0A3S0JSK2-F1
#
_cell.length_a   1.000
_cell.length_b   1.000
_cell.length_c   1.000
_cell.angle_alpha   90.00
_cell.angle_beta   90.00
_cell.angle_gamma   90.00
#
_symmetry.space_group_name_H-M   'P 1'
#
loop_
_entity.id
_entity.type
_entity.pdbx_description
1 polymer ?
#
loop_
_entity_poly.entity_id
_entity_poly.type
_entity_poly.pdbx_seq_one_letter_code
_entity_poly.pdbx_strand_id
1 'polypeptide(L)'
;MNLQLATSYTRKDAGILSESQQRLYELGGVFESLSDSEVLHLILGSGTKNHPLEEVVNEILELKNEYGLKGLTPEFLCNRVSGFTQRRAESFLAGLELGKRIYTQETAIRLVIRSPEDSANILMDMRFLKQEHFVALYLNAKYEVIGKKTIFIGSLNSSIVHPREIVRP
;
A
#
# COMPACT_ATOMS: atom_id res chain seq x y z
N MET A 1 5.77 -32.63 4.13
CA MET A 1 4.57 -32.36 3.31
C MET A 1 5.04 -31.61 2.07
N ASN A 2 5.26 -32.33 0.97
CA ASN A 2 5.81 -31.76 -0.27
C ASN A 2 4.71 -30.98 -1.00
N LEU A 3 4.77 -29.66 -0.93
CA LEU A 3 4.07 -28.78 -1.86
C LEU A 3 4.90 -28.70 -3.14
N GLN A 4 4.73 -29.68 -4.04
CA GLN A 4 5.11 -29.50 -5.44
C GLN A 4 4.14 -28.49 -6.06
N LEU A 5 4.47 -27.21 -5.94
CA LEU A 5 3.98 -26.20 -6.87
C LEU A 5 4.67 -26.49 -8.21
N ALA A 6 3.91 -27.03 -9.16
CA ALA A 6 4.34 -27.22 -10.53
C ALA A 6 4.48 -25.84 -11.21
N THR A 7 5.51 -25.10 -10.84
CA THR A 7 5.94 -23.89 -11.55
C THR A 7 7.02 -24.36 -12.50
N SER A 8 6.73 -24.36 -13.81
CA SER A 8 7.70 -24.74 -14.83
C SER A 8 8.80 -23.70 -14.90
N TYR A 9 9.83 -23.82 -14.05
CA TYR A 9 11.03 -23.00 -14.11
C TYR A 9 11.69 -23.20 -15.47
N THR A 10 11.74 -22.15 -16.30
CA THR A 10 12.74 -22.14 -17.35
C THR A 10 14.10 -21.89 -16.69
N ARG A 11 15.18 -22.52 -17.19
CA ARG A 11 16.54 -22.39 -16.62
C ARG A 11 17.02 -20.93 -16.53
N LYS A 12 16.49 -20.07 -17.41
CA LYS A 12 16.78 -18.62 -17.43
C LYS A 12 16.09 -17.88 -16.29
N ASP A 13 14.81 -18.15 -16.02
CA ASP A 13 14.08 -17.51 -14.92
C ASP A 13 14.72 -17.81 -13.55
N ALA A 14 15.19 -19.05 -13.38
CA ALA A 14 15.91 -19.45 -12.16
C ALA A 14 17.21 -18.65 -11.97
N GLY A 15 17.89 -18.28 -13.05
CA GLY A 15 19.10 -17.44 -12.99
C GLY A 15 18.79 -16.02 -12.54
N ILE A 16 17.79 -15.39 -13.16
CA ILE A 16 17.37 -14.00 -12.85
C ILE A 16 16.84 -13.88 -11.42
N LEU A 17 16.02 -14.85 -10.98
CA LEU A 17 15.57 -14.90 -9.60
C LEU A 17 16.75 -15.07 -8.63
N SER A 18 17.67 -16.00 -8.93
CA SER A 18 18.84 -16.24 -8.09
C SER A 18 19.74 -15.01 -7.98
N GLU A 19 19.90 -14.24 -9.06
CA GLU A 19 20.67 -12.99 -9.06
C GLU A 19 20.03 -11.95 -8.14
N SER A 20 18.71 -11.76 -8.24
CA SER A 20 17.96 -10.84 -7.38
C SER A 20 18.01 -11.26 -5.90
N GLN A 21 17.94 -12.56 -5.63
CA GLN A 21 18.07 -13.12 -4.27
C GLN A 21 19.49 -12.96 -3.71
N GLN A 22 20.52 -13.22 -4.52
CA GLN A 22 21.91 -13.05 -4.14
C GLN A 22 22.21 -11.59 -3.81
N ARG A 23 21.71 -10.67 -4.63
CA ARG A 23 21.85 -9.24 -4.40
C ARG A 23 21.17 -8.78 -3.11
N LEU A 24 19.95 -9.25 -2.84
CA LEU A 24 19.27 -8.99 -1.56
C LEU A 24 20.10 -9.50 -0.37
N TYR A 25 20.71 -10.68 -0.50
CA TYR A 25 21.57 -11.25 0.54
C TYR A 25 22.84 -10.40 0.76
N GLU A 26 23.52 -9.98 -0.31
CA GLU A 26 24.70 -9.11 -0.26
C GLU A 26 24.40 -7.74 0.37
N LEU A 27 23.18 -7.24 0.18
CA LEU A 27 22.68 -6.01 0.80
C LEU A 27 22.22 -6.20 2.25
N GLY A 28 22.36 -7.40 2.83
CA GLY A 28 21.96 -7.69 4.21
C GLY A 28 20.44 -7.74 4.42
N GLY A 29 19.66 -8.01 3.37
CA GLY A 29 18.20 -8.07 3.43
C GLY A 29 17.50 -6.70 3.34
N VAL A 30 18.21 -5.65 2.92
CA VAL A 30 17.65 -4.29 2.75
C VAL A 30 16.90 -4.18 1.42
N PHE A 31 15.58 -4.33 1.44
CA PHE A 31 14.74 -4.28 0.25
C PHE A 31 14.70 -2.90 -0.43
N GLU A 32 14.90 -1.82 0.34
CA GLU A 32 14.92 -0.45 -0.15
C GLU A 32 16.07 -0.17 -1.13
N SER A 33 17.09 -1.02 -1.11
CA SER A 33 18.25 -0.94 -2.02
C SER A 33 18.07 -1.70 -3.33
N LEU A 34 16.96 -2.44 -3.48
CA LEU A 34 16.61 -3.12 -4.72
C LEU A 34 15.88 -2.19 -5.69
N SER A 35 16.11 -2.38 -6.97
CA SER A 35 15.32 -1.76 -8.04
C SER A 35 13.91 -2.36 -8.11
N ASP A 36 12.99 -1.64 -8.76
CA ASP A 36 11.63 -2.14 -9.02
C ASP A 36 11.64 -3.48 -9.75
N SER A 37 12.55 -3.66 -10.72
CA SER A 37 12.70 -4.92 -11.47
C SER A 37 13.07 -6.08 -10.55
N GLU A 38 14.07 -5.90 -9.67
CA GLU A 38 14.48 -6.91 -8.70
C GLU A 38 13.36 -7.25 -7.71
N VAL A 39 12.62 -6.24 -7.23
CA VAL A 39 11.45 -6.47 -6.36
C VAL A 39 10.38 -7.28 -7.10
N LEU A 40 10.11 -6.97 -8.37
CA LEU A 40 9.16 -7.72 -9.18
C LEU A 40 9.64 -9.15 -9.48
N HIS A 41 10.94 -9.38 -9.71
CA HIS A 41 11.50 -10.72 -9.83
C HIS A 41 11.19 -11.56 -8.58
N LEU A 42 11.40 -10.99 -7.40
CA LEU A 42 11.15 -11.65 -6.12
C LEU A 42 9.66 -11.92 -5.88
N ILE A 43 8.77 -10.99 -6.23
CA ILE A 43 7.32 -11.14 -6.08
C ILE A 43 6.77 -12.22 -7.03
N LEU A 44 7.22 -12.22 -8.28
CA LEU A 44 6.67 -13.06 -9.33
C LEU A 44 7.30 -14.46 -9.36
N GLY A 45 8.56 -14.58 -8.98
CA GLY A 45 9.33 -15.83 -8.83
C GLY A 45 9.68 -16.56 -10.13
N SER A 46 8.82 -16.56 -11.14
CA SER A 46 9.08 -17.27 -12.41
C SER A 46 8.17 -16.80 -13.54
N GLY A 47 8.62 -16.97 -14.78
CA GLY A 47 7.79 -16.79 -15.97
C GLY A 47 6.92 -18.02 -16.23
N THR A 48 6.41 -18.10 -17.45
CA THR A 48 5.86 -19.33 -18.04
C THR A 48 6.77 -19.78 -19.19
N LYS A 49 6.56 -21.00 -19.70
CA LYS A 49 7.35 -21.54 -20.82
C LYS A 49 7.42 -20.60 -22.03
N ASN A 50 6.35 -19.85 -22.31
CA ASN A 50 6.24 -18.95 -23.46
C ASN A 50 6.42 -17.48 -23.10
N HIS A 51 6.43 -17.13 -21.81
CA HIS A 51 6.51 -15.76 -21.32
C HIS A 51 7.54 -15.72 -20.17
N PRO A 52 8.84 -15.55 -20.49
CA PRO A 52 9.92 -15.53 -19.50
C PRO A 52 9.72 -14.42 -18.45
N LEU A 53 10.32 -14.61 -17.27
CA LEU A 53 10.14 -13.71 -16.13
C LEU A 53 10.50 -12.26 -16.47
N GLU A 54 11.61 -12.05 -17.18
CA GLU A 54 12.10 -10.73 -17.56
C GLU A 54 11.10 -9.96 -18.46
N GLU A 55 10.47 -10.66 -19.40
CA GLU A 55 9.46 -10.07 -20.30
C GLU A 55 8.25 -9.60 -19.50
N VAL A 56 7.75 -10.47 -18.60
CA VAL A 56 6.63 -10.16 -17.72
C VAL A 56 6.93 -8.98 -16.80
N VAL A 57 8.15 -8.88 -16.26
CA VAL A 57 8.57 -7.76 -15.42
C VAL A 57 8.62 -6.46 -16.22
N ASN A 58 9.18 -6.49 -17.42
CA ASN A 58 9.25 -5.30 -18.27
C ASN A 58 7.87 -4.77 -18.65
N GLU A 59 6.92 -5.64 -19.02
CA GLU A 59 5.54 -5.24 -19.30
C GLU A 59 4.85 -4.60 -18.08
N ILE A 60 5.09 -5.12 -16.86
CA ILE A 60 4.55 -4.50 -15.63
C ILE A 60 5.19 -3.13 -15.37
N LEU A 61 6.50 -2.98 -15.63
CA LEU A 61 7.19 -1.70 -15.48
C LEU A 61 6.70 -0.67 -16.51
N GLU A 62 6.44 -1.09 -17.75
CA GLU A 62 5.80 -0.26 -18.77
C GLU A 62 4.41 0.19 -18.33
N LEU A 63 3.57 -0.73 -17.84
CA LEU A 63 2.26 -0.39 -17.28
C LEU A 63 2.37 0.59 -16.09
N LYS A 64 3.34 0.37 -15.20
CA LYS A 64 3.63 1.27 -14.07
C LYS A 64 3.97 2.68 -14.57
N ASN A 65 4.75 2.81 -15.63
CA ASN A 65 5.15 4.10 -16.19
C ASN A 65 4.01 4.79 -16.94
N GLU A 66 3.17 4.03 -17.65
CA GLU A 66 2.06 4.56 -18.46
C GLU A 66 0.83 4.92 -17.62
N TYR A 67 0.41 4.03 -16.71
CA TYR A 67 -0.85 4.13 -15.95
C TYR A 67 -0.64 4.19 -14.43
N GLY A 68 0.54 3.84 -13.95
CA GLY A 68 0.72 3.41 -12.57
C GLY A 68 0.10 2.03 -12.30
N LEU A 69 0.22 1.55 -11.06
CA LEU A 69 -0.30 0.25 -10.65
C LEU A 69 -1.58 0.34 -9.80
N LYS A 70 -2.20 1.53 -9.72
CA LYS A 70 -3.38 1.77 -8.89
C LYS A 70 -4.66 1.49 -9.67
N GLY A 71 -5.60 0.78 -9.05
CA GLY A 71 -6.95 0.59 -9.60
C GLY A 71 -7.02 -0.35 -10.81
N LEU A 72 -5.97 -1.12 -11.08
CA LEU A 72 -5.97 -2.12 -12.15
C LEU A 72 -6.88 -3.30 -11.78
N THR A 73 -7.52 -3.91 -12.79
CA THR A 73 -8.33 -5.13 -12.61
C THR A 73 -7.58 -6.38 -13.07
N PRO A 74 -7.94 -7.58 -12.58
CA PRO A 74 -7.37 -8.82 -13.08
C PRO A 74 -7.51 -8.98 -14.59
N GLU A 75 -8.67 -8.62 -15.16
CA GLU A 75 -8.93 -8.72 -16.59
C GLU A 75 -8.01 -7.79 -17.40
N PHE A 76 -7.78 -6.57 -16.89
CA PHE A 76 -6.85 -5.64 -17.53
C PHE A 76 -5.43 -6.20 -17.56
N LEU A 77 -4.96 -6.76 -16.44
CA LEU A 77 -3.63 -7.36 -16.37
C LEU A 77 -3.50 -8.58 -17.27
N CYS A 78 -4.50 -9.47 -17.33
CA CYS A 78 -4.47 -10.63 -18.22
C CYS A 78 -4.44 -10.23 -19.70
N ASN A 79 -4.98 -9.07 -20.06
CA ASN A 79 -4.95 -8.55 -21.44
C ASN A 79 -3.67 -7.80 -21.78
N ARG A 80 -2.97 -7.24 -20.79
CA ARG A 80 -1.82 -6.35 -21.00
C ARG A 80 -0.47 -6.97 -20.65
N VAL A 81 -0.46 -7.99 -19.81
CA VAL A 81 0.76 -8.68 -19.37
C VAL A 81 0.68 -10.12 -19.86
N SER A 82 1.65 -10.50 -20.68
CA SER A 82 1.78 -11.81 -21.25
C SER A 82 2.03 -12.86 -20.16
N GLY A 83 1.42 -14.03 -20.29
CA GLY A 83 1.52 -15.10 -19.28
C GLY A 83 0.86 -14.82 -17.93
N PHE A 84 0.17 -13.69 -17.73
CA PHE A 84 -0.69 -13.49 -16.57
C PHE A 84 -1.96 -14.33 -16.70
N THR A 85 -2.10 -15.29 -15.79
CA THR A 85 -3.38 -15.97 -15.57
C THR A 85 -4.23 -15.16 -14.60
N GLN A 86 -5.55 -15.39 -14.60
CA GLN A 86 -6.48 -14.78 -13.63
C GLN A 86 -5.94 -14.86 -12.20
N ARG A 87 -5.53 -16.06 -11.76
CA ARG A 87 -4.98 -16.28 -10.42
C ARG A 87 -3.72 -15.47 -10.15
N ARG A 88 -2.83 -15.35 -11.14
CA ARG A 88 -1.57 -14.60 -11.01
C ARG A 88 -1.83 -13.10 -10.92
N ALA A 89 -2.76 -12.59 -11.73
CA ALA A 89 -3.23 -11.21 -11.69
C ALA A 89 -3.85 -10.87 -10.33
N GLU A 90 -4.77 -11.71 -9.84
CA GLU A 90 -5.40 -11.56 -8.52
C GLU A 90 -4.36 -11.57 -7.39
N SER A 91 -3.38 -12.47 -7.43
CA SER A 91 -2.33 -12.57 -6.42
C SER A 91 -1.43 -11.32 -6.41
N PHE A 92 -1.05 -10.82 -7.59
CA PHE A 92 -0.27 -9.59 -7.73
C PHE A 92 -1.03 -8.37 -7.18
N LEU A 93 -2.29 -8.21 -7.58
CA LEU A 93 -3.16 -7.12 -7.11
C LEU A 93 -3.41 -7.21 -5.59
N ALA A 94 -3.56 -8.41 -5.04
CA ALA A 94 -3.68 -8.61 -3.60
C ALA A 94 -2.41 -8.14 -2.85
N GLY A 95 -1.23 -8.38 -3.42
CA GLY A 95 0.03 -7.85 -2.88
C GLY A 95 0.07 -6.31 -2.88
N LEU A 96 -0.35 -5.67 -3.97
CA LEU A 96 -0.42 -4.21 -4.06
C LEU A 96 -1.44 -3.62 -3.07
N GLU A 97 -2.62 -4.22 -2.94
CA GLU A 97 -3.63 -3.80 -1.97
C GLU A 97 -3.15 -4.01 -0.54
N LEU A 98 -2.42 -5.09 -0.24
CA LEU A 98 -1.81 -5.30 1.08
C LEU A 98 -0.77 -4.21 1.37
N GLY A 99 0.12 -3.91 0.42
CA GLY A 99 1.10 -2.83 0.55
C GLY A 99 0.42 -1.47 0.78
N LYS A 100 -0.65 -1.19 0.03
CA LYS A 100 -1.49 -0.01 0.24
C LYS A 100 -2.07 -0.01 1.65
N ARG A 101 -2.65 -1.13 2.12
CA ARG A 101 -3.19 -1.23 3.48
C ARG A 101 -2.13 -0.97 4.53
N ILE A 102 -0.95 -1.55 4.42
CA ILE A 102 0.16 -1.30 5.35
C ILE A 102 0.52 0.20 5.41
N TYR A 103 0.54 0.87 4.26
CA TYR A 103 0.92 2.28 4.18
C TYR A 103 -0.22 3.25 4.57
N THR A 104 -1.47 2.89 4.29
CA THR A 104 -2.67 3.68 4.66
C THR A 104 -3.21 3.33 6.04
N GLN A 105 -2.75 2.22 6.61
CA GLN A 105 -2.98 1.87 7.99
C GLN A 105 -2.23 2.92 8.78
N GLU A 106 -2.96 3.92 9.27
CA GLU A 106 -2.44 4.84 10.26
C GLU A 106 -1.74 3.99 11.31
N THR A 107 -0.42 4.19 11.44
CA THR A 107 0.37 3.54 12.47
C THR A 107 -0.33 3.87 13.77
N ALA A 108 -1.09 2.91 14.29
CA ALA A 108 -1.74 3.01 15.57
C ALA A 108 -0.66 2.87 16.65
N ILE A 109 0.29 3.82 16.70
CA ILE A 109 0.59 4.43 17.98
C ILE A 109 -0.76 5.01 18.37
N ARG A 110 -1.54 4.24 19.13
CA ARG A 110 -2.82 4.70 19.62
C ARG A 110 -2.51 5.89 20.51
N LEU A 111 -2.62 7.10 19.96
CA LEU A 111 -2.37 8.32 20.67
C LEU A 111 -3.42 8.37 21.79
N VAL A 112 -2.96 8.19 23.02
CA VAL A 112 -3.83 8.21 24.19
C VAL A 112 -3.94 9.67 24.62
N ILE A 113 -5.17 10.17 24.73
CA ILE A 113 -5.42 11.52 25.26
C ILE A 113 -5.67 11.41 26.75
N ARG A 114 -4.67 11.74 27.57
CA ARG A 114 -4.79 11.83 29.03
C ARG A 114 -4.84 13.27 29.51
N SER A 115 -4.40 14.22 28.69
CA SER A 115 -4.47 15.64 28.99
C SER A 115 -4.84 16.49 27.77
N PRO A 116 -5.24 17.76 27.95
CA PRO A 116 -5.45 18.70 26.84
C PRO A 116 -4.21 18.84 25.94
N GLU A 117 -3.01 18.78 26.50
CA GLU A 117 -1.75 18.87 25.76
C GLU A 117 -1.59 17.71 24.77
N ASP A 118 -2.01 16.50 25.13
CA ASP A 118 -2.00 15.35 24.21
C ASP A 118 -2.87 15.65 22.98
N SER A 119 -4.07 16.19 23.20
CA SER A 119 -4.96 16.57 22.09
C SER A 119 -4.38 17.69 21.21
N ALA A 120 -3.70 18.67 21.82
CA ALA A 120 -3.03 19.74 21.07
C ALA A 120 -1.86 19.21 20.23
N ASN A 121 -1.07 18.27 20.77
CA ASN A 121 0.03 17.63 20.04
C ASN A 121 -0.47 16.82 18.85
N ILE A 122 -1.59 16.08 19.00
CA ILE A 122 -2.22 15.30 17.93
C ILE A 122 -2.76 16.20 16.81
N LEU A 123 -3.21 17.40 17.17
CA LEU A 123 -3.79 18.41 16.26
C LEU A 123 -2.78 19.49 15.85
N MET A 124 -1.49 19.27 16.12
CA MET A 124 -0.46 20.29 15.90
C MET A 124 -0.30 20.65 14.42
N ASP A 125 -0.69 19.75 13.52
CA ASP A 125 -0.77 19.97 12.08
C ASP A 125 -1.76 21.09 11.70
N MET A 126 -2.80 21.32 12.51
CA MET A 126 -3.82 22.34 12.26
C MET A 126 -3.28 23.77 12.34
N ARG A 127 -2.12 24.00 12.97
CA ARG A 127 -1.50 25.34 13.10
C ARG A 127 -1.17 25.99 11.76
N PHE A 128 -1.08 25.20 10.69
CA PHE A 128 -0.75 25.66 9.34
C PHE A 128 -1.98 25.95 8.49
N LEU A 129 -3.18 25.64 8.99
CA LEU A 129 -4.42 25.85 8.27
C LEU A 129 -4.76 27.33 8.22
N LYS A 130 -5.13 27.81 7.03
CA LYS A 130 -5.46 29.22 6.77
C LYS A 130 -6.92 29.57 7.08
N GLN A 131 -7.72 28.58 7.48
CA GLN A 131 -9.14 28.70 7.78
C GLN A 131 -9.44 27.96 9.09
N GLU A 132 -10.49 28.35 9.79
CA GLU A 132 -10.95 27.66 10.99
C GLU A 132 -11.41 26.25 10.65
N HIS A 133 -11.00 25.26 11.43
CA HIS A 133 -11.42 23.87 11.26
C HIS A 133 -11.96 23.35 12.58
N PHE A 134 -13.19 22.85 12.57
CA PHE A 134 -13.77 22.14 13.70
C PHE A 134 -13.52 20.64 13.51
N VAL A 135 -12.65 20.08 14.34
CA VAL A 135 -12.19 18.68 14.25
C VAL A 135 -12.63 17.91 15.50
N ALA A 136 -13.22 16.73 15.30
CA ALA A 136 -13.56 15.79 16.35
C ALA A 136 -12.53 14.65 16.40
N LEU A 137 -12.01 14.38 17.61
CA LEU A 137 -11.25 13.17 17.92
C LEU A 137 -12.19 12.19 18.63
N TYR A 138 -12.34 10.99 18.06
CA TYR A 138 -13.13 9.92 18.63
C TYR A 138 -12.24 9.02 19.48
N LEU A 139 -12.67 8.75 20.71
CA LEU A 139 -11.90 7.98 21.68
C LEU A 139 -12.62 6.69 22.05
N ASN A 140 -11.88 5.63 22.36
CA ASN A 140 -12.42 4.45 23.02
C ASN A 140 -12.38 4.58 24.56
N ALA A 141 -12.87 3.56 25.27
CA ALA A 141 -12.88 3.51 26.75
C ALA A 141 -11.50 3.57 27.42
N LYS A 142 -10.41 3.40 26.67
CA LYS A 142 -9.02 3.55 27.14
C LYS A 142 -8.41 4.91 26.78
N TYR A 143 -9.22 5.85 26.29
CA TYR A 143 -8.82 7.18 25.80
C TYR A 143 -7.89 7.15 24.58
N GLU A 144 -7.87 6.03 23.85
CA GLU A 144 -7.13 5.90 22.62
C GLU A 144 -7.92 6.54 21.47
N VAL A 145 -7.26 7.36 20.65
CA VAL A 145 -7.86 7.91 19.43
C VAL A 145 -8.16 6.76 18.46
N ILE A 146 -9.45 6.62 18.14
CA ILE A 146 -9.99 5.66 17.17
C ILE A 146 -10.49 6.33 15.89
N GLY A 147 -10.44 7.66 15.82
CA GLY A 147 -10.71 8.42 14.60
C GLY A 147 -10.49 9.92 14.78
N LYS A 148 -10.15 10.60 13.68
CA LYS A 148 -10.05 12.07 13.57
C LYS A 148 -10.90 12.49 12.38
N LYS A 149 -11.85 13.40 12.57
CA LYS A 149 -12.73 13.89 11.50
C LYS A 149 -12.88 15.39 11.56
N THR A 150 -12.60 16.08 10.46
CA THR A 150 -13.00 17.47 10.28
C THR A 150 -14.50 17.48 10.06
N ILE A 151 -15.23 18.01 11.04
CA ILE A 151 -16.69 18.11 11.03
C ILE A 151 -17.11 19.34 10.22
N PHE A 152 -16.34 20.41 10.31
CA PHE A 152 -16.63 21.65 9.60
C PHE A 152 -15.35 22.44 9.30
N ILE A 153 -15.37 23.18 8.19
CA ILE A 153 -14.34 24.14 7.82
C ILE A 153 -15.04 25.50 7.72
N GLY A 154 -14.63 26.42 8.59
CA GLY A 154 -15.23 27.73 8.76
C GLY A 154 -15.04 28.68 7.60
N SER A 155 -16.01 29.60 7.52
CA SER A 155 -15.95 30.89 6.83
C SER A 155 -15.88 32.01 7.89
N LEU A 156 -15.69 33.26 7.48
CA LEU A 156 -15.18 34.40 8.25
C LEU A 156 -15.66 34.60 9.71
N ASN A 157 -16.87 34.18 10.13
CA ASN A 157 -17.46 34.63 11.40
C ASN A 157 -18.31 33.64 12.23
N SER A 158 -18.54 32.37 11.83
CA SER A 158 -19.12 31.36 12.75
C SER A 158 -19.15 29.94 12.16
N SER A 159 -19.16 28.95 13.06
CA SER A 159 -19.39 27.53 12.78
C SER A 159 -20.75 27.10 13.34
N ILE A 160 -21.70 26.71 12.49
CA ILE A 160 -22.95 26.06 12.91
C ILE A 160 -22.73 24.56 12.81
N VAL A 161 -22.50 23.89 13.95
CA VAL A 161 -22.30 22.44 14.00
C VAL A 161 -23.54 21.79 14.62
N HIS A 162 -24.15 20.85 13.91
CA HIS A 162 -25.31 20.13 14.45
C HIS A 162 -24.84 18.89 15.22
N PRO A 163 -25.33 18.60 16.44
CA PRO A 163 -24.89 17.43 17.23
C PRO A 163 -24.97 16.07 16.49
N ARG A 164 -25.86 15.95 15.50
CA ARG A 164 -26.01 14.75 14.65
C ARG A 164 -24.78 14.46 13.78
N GLU A 165 -24.00 15.50 13.46
CA GLU A 165 -22.77 15.43 12.66
C GLU A 165 -21.59 14.94 13.50
N ILE A 166 -21.70 15.00 14.83
CA ILE A 166 -20.68 14.59 15.80
C ILE A 166 -20.94 13.15 16.29
N VAL A 167 -22.20 12.77 16.51
CA VAL A 167 -22.55 11.49 17.19
C VAL A 167 -22.61 10.29 16.23
N ARG A 168 -22.65 10.53 14.91
CA ARG A 168 -22.54 9.48 13.89
C ARG A 168 -21.17 9.57 13.20
N PRO A 169 -20.19 8.73 13.60
CA PRO A 169 -18.84 8.76 13.01
C PRO A 169 -18.87 8.51 11.50
#